data_AF-A0A847UGE7-F1
#
_entry.id   AF-A0A847UGE7-F1
#
_cell.length_a   1.000
_cell.length_b   1.000
_cell.length_c   1.000
_cell.angle_alpha   90.00
_cell.angle_beta   90.00
_cell.angle_gamma   90.00
#
_symmetry.space_group_name_H-M   'P 1'
#
loop_
_entity.id
_entity.type
_entity.pdbx_description
1 polymer ?
#
loop_
_entity_poly.entity_id
_entity_poly.type
_entity_poly.pdbx_seq_one_letter_code
_entity_poly.pdbx_strand_id
1 'polypeptide(L)'
;MVRDPFEDELSPALEDVLDALDDEDCRAIVSVLEEPMTASEIAEESGVPLSTTYRKLELLTEASLLHEGVEVRPDGQHASRYAISFEDVVISLDDDRTFEVEISHRPRTPDERLENLWSEVRKET
;
A
#
# COMPACT_ATOMS: atom_id res chain seq x y z
N MET A 1 17.59 19.35 2.33
CA MET A 1 16.24 18.81 2.16
C MET A 1 15.67 18.65 3.56
N VAL A 2 14.51 19.24 3.84
CA VAL A 2 13.89 19.16 5.18
C VAL A 2 13.21 17.79 5.22
N ARG A 3 13.78 16.83 5.97
CA ARG A 3 13.06 15.59 6.32
C ARG A 3 11.82 15.98 7.10
N ASP A 4 10.66 15.48 6.69
CA ASP A 4 9.46 15.62 7.49
C ASP A 4 9.67 14.77 8.75
N PRO A 5 9.68 15.36 9.97
CA PRO A 5 9.93 14.62 11.20
C PRO A 5 8.88 13.53 11.50
N PHE A 6 7.79 13.43 10.72
CA PHE A 6 6.80 12.37 10.79
C PHE A 6 7.00 11.23 9.76
N GLU A 7 7.90 11.39 8.78
CA GLU A 7 8.23 10.31 7.82
C GLU A 7 9.07 9.20 8.47
N ASP A 8 9.94 9.55 9.41
CA ASP A 8 10.85 8.60 10.08
C ASP A 8 10.12 7.64 11.07
N GLU A 9 8.88 7.93 11.48
CA GLU A 9 8.10 7.06 12.39
C GLU A 9 7.13 6.10 11.66
N LEU A 10 6.99 6.24 10.34
CA LEU A 10 6.01 5.51 9.52
C LEU A 10 6.63 4.77 8.33
N SER A 11 7.95 4.81 8.16
CA SER A 11 8.64 4.04 7.12
C SER A 11 8.58 2.53 7.45
N PRO A 12 8.15 1.67 6.51
CA PRO A 12 8.08 0.24 6.74
C PRO A 12 9.48 -0.35 6.99
N ALA A 13 9.55 -1.51 7.66
CA ALA A 13 10.82 -2.18 7.81
C ALA A 13 11.33 -2.66 6.45
N LEU A 14 12.66 -2.69 6.28
CA LEU A 14 13.29 -3.22 5.06
C LEU A 14 12.82 -4.63 4.73
N GLU A 15 12.66 -5.48 5.74
CA GLU A 15 12.22 -6.87 5.58
C GLU A 15 10.82 -6.94 4.96
N ASP A 16 9.87 -6.11 5.41
CA ASP A 16 8.49 -6.09 4.87
C ASP A 16 8.49 -5.71 3.38
N VAL A 17 9.30 -4.71 3.01
CA VAL A 17 9.44 -4.27 1.60
C VAL A 17 10.08 -5.36 0.75
N LEU A 18 11.12 -6.02 1.25
CA LEU A 18 11.79 -7.10 0.51
C LEU A 18 10.90 -8.34 0.36
N ASP A 19 10.21 -8.74 1.41
CA ASP A 19 9.26 -9.86 1.39
C ASP A 19 8.13 -9.61 0.39
N ALA A 20 7.64 -8.37 0.32
CA ALA A 20 6.63 -7.98 -0.66
C ALA A 20 7.17 -7.99 -2.11
N LEU A 21 8.39 -7.46 -2.34
CA LEU A 21 8.95 -7.31 -3.69
C LEU A 21 9.62 -8.57 -4.26
N ASP A 22 10.07 -9.51 -3.41
CA ASP A 22 10.56 -10.83 -3.86
C ASP A 22 9.41 -11.71 -4.40
N ASP A 23 8.19 -11.48 -3.90
CA ASP A 23 7.01 -12.26 -4.27
C ASP A 23 6.51 -11.93 -5.70
N GLU A 24 6.34 -12.95 -6.54
CA GLU A 24 5.89 -12.78 -7.92
C GLU A 24 4.41 -12.38 -8.02
N ASP A 25 3.54 -12.86 -7.11
CA ASP A 25 2.13 -12.50 -7.10
C ASP A 25 1.97 -11.02 -6.69
N CYS A 26 2.76 -10.55 -5.73
CA CYS A 26 2.79 -9.14 -5.35
C CYS A 26 3.16 -8.24 -6.53
N ARG A 27 4.21 -8.61 -7.28
CA ARG A 27 4.63 -7.86 -8.48
C ARG A 27 3.59 -7.90 -9.59
N ALA A 28 2.90 -9.03 -9.77
CA ALA A 28 1.79 -9.14 -10.72
C ALA A 28 0.62 -8.21 -10.33
N ILE A 29 0.26 -8.17 -9.05
CA ILE A 29 -0.77 -7.26 -8.51
C ILE A 29 -0.39 -5.79 -8.74
N VAL A 30 0.84 -5.39 -8.39
CA VAL A 30 1.34 -4.02 -8.60
C VAL A 30 1.29 -3.64 -10.08
N SER A 31 1.60 -4.57 -10.98
CA SER A 31 1.66 -4.31 -12.42
C SER A 31 0.30 -4.05 -13.07
N VAL A 32 -0.80 -4.50 -12.47
CA VAL A 32 -2.17 -4.28 -13.02
C VAL A 32 -2.89 -3.09 -12.38
N LEU A 33 -2.38 -2.56 -11.28
CA LEU A 33 -2.98 -1.45 -10.53
C LEU A 33 -2.68 -0.08 -11.16
N GLU A 34 -3.32 0.22 -12.29
CA GLU A 34 -3.26 1.54 -12.93
C GLU A 34 -4.19 2.58 -12.25
N GLU A 35 -5.32 2.13 -11.71
CA GLU A 35 -6.32 2.92 -10.97
C GLU A 35 -6.77 2.15 -9.71
N PRO A 36 -7.50 2.77 -8.75
CA PRO A 36 -7.97 2.07 -7.56
C PRO A 36 -8.97 0.93 -7.87
N MET A 37 -8.60 -0.31 -7.52
CA MET A 37 -9.37 -1.53 -7.82
C MET A 37 -9.74 -2.31 -6.56
N THR A 38 -10.86 -3.04 -6.61
CA THR A 38 -11.23 -3.99 -5.56
C THR A 38 -10.40 -5.27 -5.63
N ALA A 39 -10.31 -6.02 -4.53
CA ALA A 39 -9.57 -7.30 -4.50
C ALA A 39 -10.04 -8.30 -5.57
N SER A 40 -11.34 -8.30 -5.91
CA SER A 40 -11.88 -9.17 -6.96
C SER A 40 -11.42 -8.77 -8.36
N GLU A 41 -11.42 -7.48 -8.67
CA GLU A 41 -10.92 -6.97 -9.96
C GLU A 41 -9.41 -7.22 -10.07
N ILE A 42 -8.64 -6.99 -9.00
CA ILE A 42 -7.20 -7.28 -8.96
C ILE A 42 -6.93 -8.76 -9.23
N ALA A 43 -7.68 -9.67 -8.60
CA ALA A 43 -7.51 -11.11 -8.81
C ALA A 43 -7.80 -11.53 -10.27
N GLU A 44 -8.81 -10.92 -10.90
CA GLU A 44 -9.15 -11.16 -12.30
C GLU A 44 -8.04 -10.68 -13.24
N GLU A 45 -7.59 -9.42 -13.10
CA GLU A 45 -6.60 -8.83 -14.01
C GLU A 45 -5.18 -9.38 -13.81
N SER A 46 -4.77 -9.63 -12.56
CA SER A 46 -3.43 -10.18 -12.27
C SER A 46 -3.32 -11.68 -12.53
N GLY A 47 -4.45 -12.40 -12.60
CA GLY A 47 -4.49 -13.86 -12.67
C GLY A 47 -4.14 -14.56 -11.34
N VAL A 48 -3.93 -13.80 -10.25
CA VAL A 48 -3.66 -14.34 -8.92
C VAL A 48 -4.97 -14.84 -8.29
N PRO A 49 -5.04 -16.06 -7.71
CA PRO A 49 -6.25 -16.55 -7.08
C PRO A 49 -6.73 -15.62 -5.95
N LEU A 50 -8.03 -15.34 -5.87
CA LEU A 50 -8.60 -14.36 -4.94
C LEU A 50 -8.17 -14.54 -3.47
N SER A 51 -8.10 -15.78 -2.97
CA SER A 51 -7.63 -16.06 -1.60
C SER A 51 -6.17 -15.68 -1.38
N THR A 52 -5.35 -15.82 -2.42
CA THR A 52 -3.94 -15.39 -2.43
C THR A 52 -3.88 -13.88 -2.54
N THR A 53 -4.67 -13.27 -3.42
CA THR A 53 -4.75 -11.80 -3.60
C THR A 53 -4.97 -11.08 -2.27
N TYR A 54 -5.95 -11.48 -1.44
CA TYR A 54 -6.17 -10.87 -0.13
C TYR A 54 -4.91 -10.87 0.76
N ARG A 55 -4.17 -11.98 0.76
CA ARG A 55 -2.93 -12.08 1.56
C ARG A 55 -1.83 -11.19 1.01
N LYS A 56 -1.72 -11.05 -0.31
CA LYS A 56 -0.71 -10.19 -0.96
C LYS A 56 -1.05 -8.71 -0.79
N LEU A 57 -2.33 -8.35 -0.80
CA LEU A 57 -2.79 -6.99 -0.54
C LEU A 57 -2.45 -6.55 0.88
N GLU A 58 -2.60 -7.43 1.87
CA GLU A 58 -2.14 -7.17 3.23
C GLU A 58 -0.64 -6.87 3.26
N LEU A 59 0.17 -7.80 2.72
CA LEU A 59 1.63 -7.68 2.70
C LEU A 59 2.11 -6.38 2.03
N LEU A 60 1.51 -6.03 0.89
CA LEU A 60 1.83 -4.81 0.15
C LEU A 60 1.38 -3.54 0.91
N THR A 61 0.29 -3.61 1.68
CA THR A 61 -0.22 -2.49 2.48
C THR A 61 0.64 -2.29 3.73
N GLU A 62 1.04 -3.36 4.41
CA GLU A 62 1.98 -3.35 5.54
C GLU A 62 3.35 -2.78 5.10
N ALA A 63 3.82 -3.17 3.91
CA ALA A 63 5.04 -2.62 3.30
C ALA A 63 4.88 -1.18 2.76
N SER A 64 3.74 -0.51 3.00
CA SER A 64 3.44 0.84 2.51
C SER A 64 3.54 1.02 0.98
N LEU A 65 3.46 -0.07 0.21
CA LEU A 65 3.49 -0.09 -1.27
C LEU A 65 2.09 0.04 -1.89
N LEU A 66 1.06 -0.30 -1.12
CA LEU A 66 -0.32 -0.02 -1.44
C LEU A 66 -1.00 0.83 -0.37
N HIS A 67 -2.07 1.50 -0.80
CA HIS A 67 -3.04 2.11 0.08
C HIS A 67 -4.41 1.44 -0.07
N GLU A 68 -5.03 1.06 1.04
CA GLU A 68 -6.43 0.63 1.11
C GLU A 68 -7.36 1.82 1.40
N GLY A 69 -8.26 2.11 0.46
CA GLY A 69 -9.37 3.06 0.62
C GLY A 69 -10.73 2.35 0.68
N VAL A 70 -11.76 3.03 1.18
CA VAL A 70 -13.12 2.48 1.29
C VAL A 70 -14.07 3.27 0.39
N GLU A 71 -14.61 2.63 -0.65
CA GLU A 71 -15.68 3.23 -1.43
C GLU A 71 -17.02 3.05 -0.70
N VAL A 72 -17.64 4.17 -0.30
CA VAL A 72 -18.99 4.18 0.27
C VAL A 72 -20.01 4.21 -0.86
N ARG A 73 -20.61 3.06 -1.17
CA ARG A 73 -21.69 2.98 -2.15
C ARG A 73 -23.05 3.35 -1.51
N PRO A 74 -23.97 4.01 -2.25
CA PRO A 74 -25.28 4.42 -1.72
C PRO A 74 -26.18 3.25 -1.28
N ASP A 75 -25.88 2.04 -1.73
CA ASP A 75 -26.58 0.79 -1.41
C ASP A 75 -26.07 0.12 -0.12
N GLY A 76 -25.03 0.68 0.52
CA GLY A 76 -24.47 0.20 1.78
C GLY A 76 -23.45 -0.92 1.63
N GLN A 77 -23.13 -1.36 0.42
CA GLN A 77 -22.05 -2.32 0.18
C GLN A 77 -20.71 -1.57 0.15
N HIS A 78 -19.94 -1.66 1.23
CA HIS A 78 -18.56 -1.16 1.26
C HIS A 78 -17.64 -2.20 0.61
N ALA A 79 -16.83 -1.76 -0.35
CA ALA A 79 -15.76 -2.56 -0.91
C ALA A 79 -14.44 -1.81 -0.71
N SER A 80 -13.44 -2.49 -0.15
CA SER A 80 -12.07 -1.99 -0.10
C SER A 80 -11.52 -1.88 -1.53
N ARG A 81 -10.92 -0.73 -1.83
CA ARG A 81 -10.17 -0.48 -3.06
C ARG A 81 -8.71 -0.25 -2.72
N TYR A 82 -7.83 -0.74 -3.56
CA TYR A 82 -6.38 -0.66 -3.37
C TYR A 82 -5.77 0.15 -4.50
N ALA A 83 -4.80 0.99 -4.16
CA ALA A 83 -4.07 1.83 -5.11
C ALA A 83 -2.57 1.87 -4.79
N ILE A 84 -1.74 2.07 -5.82
CA ILE A 84 -0.29 2.25 -5.65
C ILE A 84 -0.02 3.51 -4.82
N SER A 85 0.73 3.36 -3.73
CA SER A 85 1.09 4.46 -2.82
C SER A 85 2.49 5.03 -3.04
N PHE A 86 3.30 4.46 -3.94
CA PHE A 86 4.69 4.84 -4.14
C PHE A 86 5.06 5.13 -5.61
N GLU A 87 6.18 5.82 -5.79
CA GLU A 87 6.83 6.06 -7.08
C GLU A 87 8.14 5.26 -7.15
N ASP A 88 8.97 5.37 -6.10
CA ASP A 88 10.28 4.73 -6.04
C ASP A 88 10.53 4.10 -4.67
N VAL A 89 11.25 2.98 -4.68
CA VAL A 89 11.84 2.33 -3.50
C VAL A 89 13.34 2.32 -3.67
N VAL A 90 14.07 2.96 -2.75
CA VAL A 90 15.53 3.05 -2.76
C VAL A 90 16.09 2.28 -1.59
N ILE A 91 16.97 1.33 -1.88
CA ILE A 91 17.73 0.58 -0.87
C ILE A 91 19.17 1.06 -0.89
N SER A 92 19.64 1.57 0.24
CA SER A 92 21.01 2.04 0.44
C SER A 92 21.74 1.18 1.47
N LEU A 93 23.07 1.19 1.40
CA LEU A 93 23.96 0.63 2.41
C LEU A 93 24.82 1.78 2.93
N ASP A 94 24.72 2.07 4.22
CA ASP A 94 25.49 3.14 4.86
C ASP A 94 26.96 2.74 5.13
N ASP A 95 27.74 3.67 5.69
CA ASP A 95 29.15 3.46 6.04
C ASP A 95 29.33 2.42 7.17
N ASP A 96 28.31 2.22 8.01
CA ASP A 96 28.28 1.23 9.08
C ASP A 96 27.82 -0.16 8.61
N ARG A 97 27.54 -0.31 7.31
CA ARG A 97 27.01 -1.52 6.65
C ARG A 97 25.61 -1.90 7.11
N THR A 98 24.78 -0.91 7.43
CA THR A 98 23.36 -1.04 7.69
C THR A 98 22.59 -0.74 6.41
N PHE A 99 21.60 -1.57 6.11
CA PHE A 99 20.70 -1.28 5.00
C PHE A 99 19.62 -0.30 5.45
N GLU A 100 19.34 0.68 4.61
CA GLU A 100 18.25 1.63 4.78
C GLU A 100 17.29 1.50 3.59
N VAL A 101 16.00 1.73 3.83
CA VAL A 101 14.97 1.80 2.81
C VAL A 101 14.32 3.17 2.83
N GLU A 102 14.18 3.78 1.67
CA GLU A 102 13.44 5.02 1.47
C GLU A 102 12.35 4.78 0.42
N ILE A 103 11.11 5.15 0.76
CA ILE A 103 9.97 5.04 -0.16
C ILE A 103 9.50 6.46 -0.50
N SER A 104 9.56 6.79 -1.79
CA SER A 104 8.98 8.03 -2.30
C SER A 104 7.50 7.80 -2.59
N HIS A 105 6.62 8.45 -1.81
CA HIS A 105 5.17 8.28 -1.93
C HIS A 105 4.55 9.20 -2.98
N ARG A 106 3.52 8.69 -3.68
CA ARG A 106 2.71 9.53 -4.58
C ARG A 106 1.94 10.57 -3.76
N PRO A 107 1.90 11.85 -4.19
CA PRO A 107 1.13 12.87 -3.49
C PRO A 107 -0.37 12.52 -3.53
N ARG A 108 -0.92 12.14 -2.37
CA ARG A 108 -2.36 11.92 -2.21
C ARG A 108 -3.13 13.23 -2.39
N THR A 109 -4.32 13.15 -3.00
CA THR A 109 -5.26 14.27 -2.98
C THR A 109 -5.74 14.52 -1.54
N PRO A 110 -6.11 15.75 -1.16
CA PRO A 110 -6.58 16.06 0.20
C PRO A 110 -7.79 15.23 0.64
N ASP A 111 -8.64 14.82 -0.31
CA ASP A 111 -9.83 14.03 -0.06
C ASP A 111 -9.48 12.60 0.41
N GLU A 112 -8.45 11.97 -0.17
CA GLU A 112 -7.96 10.63 0.23
C GLU A 112 -7.32 10.60 1.62
N ARG A 113 -6.73 11.72 2.07
CA ARG A 113 -6.22 11.83 3.45
C ARG A 113 -7.34 11.91 4.48
N LEU A 114 -8.47 12.51 4.10
CA LEU A 114 -9.60 12.72 4.99
C LEU A 114 -10.37 11.41 5.23
N GLU A 115 -10.56 10.57 4.21
CA GLU A 115 -11.28 9.30 4.32
C GLU A 115 -10.66 8.33 5.36
N ASN A 116 -9.34 8.34 5.49
CA ASN A 116 -8.63 7.53 6.48
C ASN A 116 -8.88 7.98 7.93
N LEU A 117 -8.92 9.29 8.18
CA LEU A 117 -9.19 9.83 9.52
C LEU A 117 -10.61 9.50 10.00
N TRP A 118 -11.58 9.36 9.09
CA TRP A 118 -12.95 9.00 9.45
C TRP A 118 -13.17 7.49 9.60
N SER A 119 -12.33 6.65 9.00
CA SER A 119 -12.42 5.19 9.16
C SER A 119 -11.94 4.74 10.55
N GLU A 120 -10.92 5.42 11.12
CA GLU A 120 -10.43 5.16 12.47
C GLU A 120 -11.45 5.54 13.55
N VAL A 121 -12.10 6.70 13.42
CA VAL A 121 -13.12 7.18 14.38
C VAL A 121 -14.34 6.25 14.44
N ARG A 122 -14.59 5.42 13.42
CA ARG A 122 -15.73 4.51 13.38
C ARG A 122 -15.45 3.09 13.91
N LYS A 123 -14.20 2.77 14.24
CA LYS A 123 -13.83 1.48 14.87
C LYS A 123 -13.94 1.49 16.41
N GLU A 124 -14.21 2.65 17.04
CA GLU A 124 -14.37 2.80 18.49
C GLU A 124 -15.83 2.95 18.97
N THR A 125 -16.84 2.44 18.26
CA THR A 125 -18.21 2.34 18.80
C THR A 125 -18.88 1.04 18.39
#